data_AF-A0A6J6D1V8-F1
#
_entry.id   AF-A0A6J6D1V8-F1
#
_cell.length_a   1.000
_cell.length_b   1.000
_cell.length_c   1.000
_cell.angle_alpha   90.00
_cell.angle_beta   90.00
_cell.angle_gamma   90.00
#
_symmetry.space_group_name_H-M   'P 1'
#
loop_
_entity.id
_entity.type
_entity.pdbx_description
1 polymer ?
#
loop_
_entity_poly.entity_id
_entity_poly.type
_entity_poly.pdbx_seq_one_letter_code
_entity_poly.pdbx_strand_id
1 'polypeptide(L)'
;MRVSHETIYKSLFIQGRGELKRELTRCLRTGRTKRLAQHRSDGRRQIAGMVPITERPPEVADRAVPGHWEGDLIIGAMSRSAVGTLVERTTRLTVLLHLPNDHGAAAVREAATEAIQRLPAALVRSLTWDQGREMLQHRQFTIDTGVQVYFCDPHSPWQRPTNENTNGLLRQFLPKGTDLSIHTVTDLERIAQSLNERPRKSLGYMKPSEKFAELVASTG
;
A
#
# COMPACT_ATOMS: atom_id res chain seq x y z
N MET A 1 9.64 -18.63 31.95
CA MET A 1 9.53 -18.81 30.49
C MET A 1 8.83 -17.58 29.90
N ARG A 2 9.49 -16.77 29.06
CA ARG A 2 8.85 -15.62 28.41
C ARG A 2 8.21 -16.08 27.10
N VAL A 3 6.88 -16.07 27.05
CA VAL A 3 6.11 -16.31 25.83
C VAL A 3 5.98 -14.98 25.10
N SER A 4 6.40 -14.94 23.83
CA SER A 4 6.19 -13.81 22.93
C SER A 4 5.26 -14.21 21.79
N HIS A 5 4.74 -13.24 21.05
CA HIS A 5 4.02 -13.49 19.79
C HIS A 5 4.84 -14.39 18.85
N GLU A 6 6.17 -14.23 18.84
CA GLU A 6 7.05 -15.06 18.04
C GLU A 6 7.09 -16.53 18.48
N THR A 7 7.04 -16.78 19.80
CA THR A 7 6.94 -18.12 20.37
C THR A 7 5.63 -18.80 19.96
N ILE A 8 4.51 -18.06 19.98
CA ILE A 8 3.20 -18.55 19.54
C ILE A 8 3.21 -18.88 18.03
N TYR A 9 3.76 -17.99 17.20
CA TYR A 9 3.84 -18.28 15.77
C TYR A 9 4.79 -19.45 15.46
N LYS A 10 5.92 -19.58 16.18
CA LYS A 10 6.84 -20.70 16.00
C LYS A 10 6.18 -22.04 16.34
N SER A 11 5.37 -22.11 17.40
CA SER A 11 4.71 -23.36 17.78
C SER A 11 3.79 -23.93 16.69
N LEU A 12 3.16 -23.07 15.88
CA LEU A 12 2.37 -23.49 14.72
C LEU A 12 3.18 -24.20 13.63
N PHE A 13 4.49 -23.92 13.50
CA PHE A 13 5.37 -24.54 12.50
C PHE A 13 6.20 -25.71 13.07
N ILE A 14 6.22 -25.91 14.39
CA ILE A 14 7.03 -26.97 15.03
C ILE A 14 6.52 -28.37 14.65
N GLN A 15 5.20 -28.57 14.58
CA GLN A 15 4.62 -29.89 14.28
C GLN A 15 4.92 -30.40 12.85
N GLY A 16 5.24 -29.51 11.91
CA GLY A 16 5.60 -29.86 10.53
C GLY A 16 7.07 -29.66 10.19
N ARG A 17 7.98 -29.69 11.17
CA ARG A 17 9.44 -29.45 10.98
C ARG A 17 9.75 -28.13 10.26
N GLY A 18 9.03 -27.07 10.59
CA GLY A 18 9.21 -25.73 9.99
C GLY A 18 8.25 -25.42 8.82
N GLU A 19 7.41 -26.36 8.42
CA GLU A 19 6.35 -26.18 7.42
C GLU A 19 4.96 -26.34 8.03
N LEU A 20 3.97 -25.59 7.52
CA LEU A 20 2.57 -25.84 7.83
C LEU A 20 2.07 -27.06 7.04
N LYS A 21 1.14 -27.87 7.59
CA LYS A 21 0.54 -29.00 6.87
C LYS A 21 0.04 -28.56 5.49
N ARG A 22 0.35 -29.33 4.44
CA ARG A 22 0.01 -29.01 3.04
C ARG A 22 -1.49 -28.77 2.81
N GLU A 23 -2.34 -29.51 3.53
CA GLU A 23 -3.80 -29.35 3.48
C GLU A 23 -4.25 -27.97 3.97
N LEU A 24 -3.69 -27.50 5.09
CA LEU A 24 -3.99 -26.17 5.64
C LEU A 24 -3.43 -25.05 4.76
N THR A 25 -2.29 -25.30 4.11
CA THR A 25 -1.64 -24.27 3.28
C THR A 25 -2.44 -23.95 2.02
N ARG A 26 -3.16 -24.91 1.44
CA ARG A 26 -4.07 -24.66 0.31
C ARG A 26 -5.20 -23.69 0.65
N CYS A 27 -5.58 -23.61 1.92
CA CYS A 27 -6.61 -22.70 2.40
C CYS A 27 -6.06 -21.30 2.75
N LEU A 28 -4.73 -21.14 2.82
CA LEU A 28 -4.12 -19.85 3.12
C LEU A 28 -4.09 -18.98 1.87
N ARG A 29 -4.67 -17.78 1.97
CA ARG A 29 -4.62 -16.76 0.90
C ARG A 29 -3.20 -16.47 0.40
N THR A 30 -2.20 -16.54 1.27
CA THR A 30 -0.81 -16.25 0.91
C THR A 30 -0.05 -17.47 0.35
N GLY A 31 -0.63 -18.67 0.42
CA GLY A 31 0.02 -19.93 0.01
C GLY A 31 1.31 -20.25 0.77
N ARG A 32 1.59 -19.53 1.87
CA ARG A 32 2.88 -19.55 2.53
C ARG A 32 3.05 -20.82 3.36
N THR A 33 3.94 -21.70 2.92
CA THR A 33 4.27 -22.97 3.59
C THR A 33 5.27 -22.80 4.74
N LYS A 34 6.14 -21.78 4.66
CA LYS A 34 7.24 -21.52 5.61
C LYS A 34 7.24 -20.09 6.12
N ARG A 35 7.66 -19.92 7.38
CA ARG A 35 8.08 -18.62 7.88
C ARG A 35 9.37 -18.21 7.15
N LEU A 36 9.44 -16.95 6.74
CA LEU A 36 10.64 -16.34 6.14
C LEU A 36 11.31 -15.54 7.24
N ALA A 37 12.63 -15.59 7.28
CA ALA A 37 13.42 -14.71 8.13
C ALA A 37 13.15 -13.25 7.76
N GLN A 38 13.06 -12.38 8.76
CA GLN A 38 13.12 -10.95 8.51
C GLN A 38 14.58 -10.61 8.19
N HIS A 39 14.84 -10.23 6.95
CA HIS A 39 16.13 -9.64 6.58
C HIS A 39 16.12 -8.16 6.94
N ARG A 40 17.15 -7.72 7.67
CA ARG A 40 17.46 -6.30 7.78
C ARG A 40 18.07 -5.87 6.45
N SER A 41 17.38 -5.02 5.70
CA SER A 41 17.98 -4.36 4.55
C SER A 41 19.01 -3.35 5.07
N ASP A 42 20.22 -3.40 4.52
CA ASP A 42 21.27 -2.43 4.77
C ASP A 42 20.86 -1.02 4.34
N GLY A 43 21.46 -0.02 4.99
CA GLY A 43 21.08 1.39 4.95
C GLY A 43 20.71 1.92 3.55
N ARG A 44 19.45 2.30 3.38
CA ARG A 44 19.01 3.12 2.25
C ARG A 44 19.58 4.53 2.44
N ARG A 45 20.09 5.16 1.37
CA ARG A 45 20.41 6.59 1.40
C ARG A 45 19.14 7.37 1.73
N GLN A 46 19.24 8.28 2.69
CA GLN A 46 18.13 9.13 3.09
C GLN A 46 17.72 10.03 1.92
N ILE A 47 16.42 10.14 1.67
CA ILE A 47 15.88 11.04 0.65
C ILE A 47 16.08 12.47 1.14
N ALA A 48 16.79 13.29 0.35
CA ALA A 48 17.05 14.67 0.71
C ALA A 48 15.73 15.45 0.82
N GLY A 49 15.53 16.13 1.95
CA GLY A 49 14.36 16.98 2.13
C GLY A 49 13.06 16.28 2.51
N MET A 50 13.13 15.01 2.92
CA MET A 50 11.99 14.27 3.42
C MET A 50 11.36 14.96 4.65
N VAL A 51 10.03 14.98 4.71
CA VAL A 51 9.28 15.35 5.92
C VAL A 51 8.97 14.05 6.68
N PRO A 52 9.47 13.85 7.91
CA PRO A 52 9.27 12.63 8.66
C PRO A 52 7.80 12.46 9.06
N ILE A 53 7.41 11.21 9.27
CA ILE A 53 6.05 10.84 9.65
C ILE A 53 5.57 11.46 10.97
N THR A 54 6.50 11.82 11.85
CA THR A 54 6.27 12.48 13.14
C THR A 54 5.75 13.91 12.99
N GLU A 55 6.00 14.55 11.84
CA GLU A 55 5.50 15.89 11.53
C GLU A 55 4.09 15.86 10.91
N ARG A 56 3.47 14.68 10.77
CA ARG A 56 2.08 14.59 10.29
C ARG A 56 1.12 15.28 11.26
N PRO A 57 0.09 15.98 10.74
CA PRO A 57 -1.00 16.48 11.55
C PRO A 57 -1.63 15.35 12.39
N PRO A 58 -2.04 15.63 13.64
CA PRO A 58 -2.58 14.61 14.53
C PRO A 58 -3.88 13.98 14.01
N GLU A 59 -4.68 14.73 13.24
CA GLU A 59 -5.89 14.25 12.54
C GLU A 59 -5.64 13.06 11.59
N VAL A 60 -4.39 12.87 11.16
CA VAL A 60 -3.99 11.76 10.30
C VAL A 60 -3.98 10.43 11.09
N ALA A 61 -3.87 10.45 12.41
CA ALA A 61 -3.64 9.24 13.21
C ALA A 61 -4.86 8.32 13.29
N ASP A 62 -6.04 8.88 13.58
CA ASP A 62 -7.26 8.13 13.90
C ASP A 62 -8.11 7.74 12.69
N ARG A 63 -7.77 8.24 11.49
CA ARG A 63 -8.47 8.00 10.22
C ARG A 63 -9.90 8.59 10.20
N ALA A 64 -10.20 9.52 11.10
CA ALA A 64 -11.48 10.21 11.14
C ALA A 64 -11.58 11.26 10.03
N VAL A 65 -10.46 11.93 9.71
CA VAL A 65 -10.39 12.90 8.62
C VAL A 65 -10.05 12.20 7.29
N PRO A 66 -10.90 12.33 6.26
CA PRO A 66 -10.65 11.70 4.97
C PRO A 66 -9.66 12.49 4.12
N GLY A 67 -9.06 11.79 3.16
CA GLY A 67 -8.15 12.38 2.18
C GLY A 67 -6.68 12.26 2.57
N HIS A 68 -6.37 11.44 3.56
CA HIS A 68 -5.01 11.01 3.83
C HIS A 68 -4.77 9.67 3.13
N TRP A 69 -3.78 9.64 2.26
CA TRP A 69 -3.46 8.48 1.43
C TRP A 69 -2.18 7.82 1.94
N GLU A 70 -2.13 6.50 1.90
CA GLU A 70 -0.88 5.75 1.98
C GLU A 70 -0.53 5.30 0.55
N GLY A 71 0.76 5.31 0.21
CA GLY A 71 1.25 4.83 -1.07
C GLY A 71 2.35 3.79 -0.93
N ASP A 72 2.45 2.84 -1.87
CA ASP A 72 3.48 1.79 -1.93
C ASP A 72 3.72 1.33 -3.38
N LEU A 73 4.82 0.60 -3.61
CA LEU A 73 5.06 -0.09 -4.88
C LEU A 73 4.96 -1.62 -4.76
N ILE A 74 4.16 -2.21 -5.63
CA ILE A 74 4.17 -3.65 -5.90
C ILE A 74 5.14 -3.90 -7.06
N ILE A 75 6.32 -4.44 -6.74
CA ILE A 75 7.34 -4.78 -7.74
C ILE A 75 7.05 -6.15 -8.38
N GLY A 76 7.19 -6.20 -9.71
CA GLY A 76 7.06 -7.38 -10.55
C GLY A 76 8.35 -8.18 -10.71
N ALA A 77 8.33 -9.16 -11.61
CA ALA A 77 9.45 -10.05 -11.89
C ALA A 77 10.71 -9.26 -12.27
N MET A 78 11.84 -9.63 -11.64
CA MET A 78 13.16 -9.05 -11.92
C MET A 78 13.22 -7.51 -11.79
N SER A 79 12.27 -6.88 -11.09
CA SER A 79 12.15 -5.42 -11.00
C SER A 79 11.97 -4.73 -12.36
N ARG A 80 11.37 -5.40 -13.35
CA ARG A 80 11.16 -4.83 -14.70
C ARG A 80 9.85 -4.05 -14.85
N SER A 81 8.86 -4.38 -14.04
CA SER A 81 7.54 -3.78 -14.02
C SER A 81 7.08 -3.56 -12.59
N ALA A 82 6.20 -2.59 -12.38
CA ALA A 82 5.60 -2.32 -11.07
C ALA A 82 4.14 -1.90 -11.20
N VAL A 83 3.44 -1.95 -10.08
CA VAL A 83 2.14 -1.31 -9.90
C VAL A 83 2.23 -0.47 -8.64
N GLY A 84 2.00 0.84 -8.76
CA GLY A 84 1.87 1.71 -7.61
C GLY A 84 0.50 1.54 -6.97
N THR A 85 0.43 1.64 -5.65
CA THR A 85 -0.84 1.50 -4.92
C THR A 85 -1.06 2.73 -4.06
N LEU A 86 -2.18 3.41 -4.25
CA LEU A 86 -2.65 4.51 -3.41
C LEU A 86 -3.89 4.06 -2.67
N VAL A 87 -3.90 4.17 -1.34
CA VAL A 87 -5.03 3.74 -0.52
C VAL A 87 -5.44 4.84 0.45
N GLU A 88 -6.70 5.26 0.35
CA GLU A 88 -7.26 6.28 1.24
C GLU A 88 -7.54 5.69 2.63
N ARG A 89 -7.10 6.39 3.68
CA ARG A 89 -7.03 5.83 5.04
C ARG A 89 -8.35 5.80 5.78
N THR A 90 -9.38 6.51 5.37
CA THR A 90 -10.70 6.44 6.00
C THR A 90 -11.54 5.35 5.34
N THR A 91 -11.74 5.47 4.03
CA THR A 91 -12.62 4.67 3.16
C THR A 91 -12.00 3.39 2.64
N ARG A 92 -10.66 3.24 2.67
CA ARG A 92 -9.93 2.14 2.01
C ARG A 92 -10.04 2.15 0.49
N LEU A 93 -10.48 3.26 -0.12
CA LEU A 93 -10.53 3.37 -1.57
C LEU A 93 -9.12 3.15 -2.12
N THR A 94 -9.00 2.22 -3.05
CA THR A 94 -7.73 1.81 -3.65
C THR A 94 -7.67 2.29 -5.10
N VAL A 95 -6.58 2.96 -5.45
CA VAL A 95 -6.23 3.35 -6.82
C VAL A 95 -4.90 2.70 -7.18
N LEU A 96 -4.80 2.17 -8.40
CA LEU A 96 -3.60 1.50 -8.89
C LEU A 96 -2.95 2.34 -10.00
N LEU A 97 -1.64 2.49 -9.91
CA LEU A 97 -0.80 3.22 -10.87
C LEU A 97 -0.13 2.21 -11.79
N HIS A 98 -0.32 2.36 -13.10
CA HIS A 98 0.26 1.45 -14.08
C HIS A 98 1.70 1.86 -14.43
N LEU A 99 2.69 1.04 -14.07
CA LEU A 99 4.12 1.31 -14.28
C LEU A 99 4.78 0.11 -15.01
N PRO A 100 4.44 -0.12 -16.30
CA PRO A 100 4.83 -1.34 -17.00
C PRO A 100 6.32 -1.43 -17.31
N ASN A 101 6.97 -0.28 -17.54
CA ASN A 101 8.33 -0.21 -18.08
C ASN A 101 9.32 0.50 -17.16
N ASP A 102 8.84 1.46 -16.37
CA ASP A 102 9.65 2.25 -15.45
C ASP A 102 8.89 2.49 -14.15
N HIS A 103 9.60 2.38 -13.04
CA HIS A 103 9.13 2.64 -11.68
C HIS A 103 10.15 3.51 -10.91
N GLY A 104 11.00 4.23 -11.65
CA GLY A 104 11.84 5.29 -11.14
C GLY A 104 11.03 6.51 -10.71
N ALA A 105 11.73 7.49 -10.13
CA ALA A 105 11.07 8.59 -9.44
C ALA A 105 10.21 9.49 -10.33
N ALA A 106 10.61 9.71 -11.59
CA ALA A 106 9.84 10.49 -12.54
C ALA A 106 8.54 9.78 -12.93
N ALA A 107 8.61 8.52 -13.32
CA ALA A 107 7.45 7.71 -13.70
C ALA A 107 6.44 7.57 -12.55
N VAL A 108 6.93 7.30 -11.32
CA VAL A 108 6.06 7.20 -10.14
C VAL A 108 5.42 8.54 -9.80
N ARG A 109 6.17 9.65 -9.84
CA ARG A 109 5.62 10.99 -9.65
C ARG A 109 4.54 11.29 -10.68
N GLU A 110 4.79 11.07 -11.96
CA GLU A 110 3.85 11.38 -13.05
C GLU A 110 2.55 10.59 -12.90
N ALA A 111 2.66 9.26 -12.72
CA ALA A 111 1.49 8.41 -12.53
C ALA A 111 0.71 8.77 -11.24
N ALA A 112 1.42 9.06 -10.14
CA ALA A 112 0.77 9.47 -8.89
C ALA A 112 0.09 10.84 -9.04
N THR A 113 0.73 11.80 -9.70
CA THR A 113 0.18 13.14 -9.96
C THR A 113 -1.11 13.05 -10.78
N GLU A 114 -1.08 12.29 -11.86
CA GLU A 114 -2.26 12.06 -12.70
C GLU A 114 -3.40 11.42 -11.91
N ALA A 115 -3.12 10.38 -11.11
CA ALA A 115 -4.13 9.74 -10.28
C ALA A 115 -4.71 10.68 -9.22
N ILE A 116 -3.87 11.49 -8.57
CA ILE A 116 -4.30 12.45 -7.56
C ILE A 116 -5.16 13.57 -8.16
N GLN A 117 -4.79 14.10 -9.33
CA GLN A 117 -5.53 15.17 -10.01
C GLN A 117 -6.93 14.73 -10.49
N ARG A 118 -7.15 13.42 -10.67
CA ARG A 118 -8.47 12.86 -10.99
C ARG A 118 -9.39 12.73 -9.77
N LEU A 119 -8.87 12.86 -8.55
CA LEU A 119 -9.64 12.77 -7.33
C LEU A 119 -10.24 14.13 -6.95
N PRO A 120 -11.38 14.17 -6.25
CA PRO A 120 -11.92 15.41 -5.70
C PRO A 120 -10.92 16.08 -4.76
N ALA A 121 -10.56 17.34 -5.04
CA ALA A 121 -9.52 18.06 -4.30
C ALA A 121 -9.74 18.06 -2.78
N ALA A 122 -11.00 18.11 -2.33
CA ALA A 122 -11.34 18.11 -0.92
C ALA A 122 -11.01 16.78 -0.19
N LEU A 123 -10.79 15.69 -0.94
CA LEU A 123 -10.40 14.37 -0.44
C LEU A 123 -8.95 14.03 -0.76
N VAL A 124 -8.11 15.04 -0.97
CA VAL A 124 -6.67 14.89 -1.14
C VAL A 124 -5.94 15.88 -0.24
N ARG A 125 -5.45 15.39 0.91
CA ARG A 125 -4.79 16.20 1.94
C ARG A 125 -3.31 15.87 2.10
N SER A 126 -2.97 14.59 2.14
CA SER A 126 -1.57 14.17 2.28
C SER A 126 -1.32 12.76 1.75
N LEU A 127 -0.05 12.47 1.49
CA LEU A 127 0.43 11.15 1.08
C LEU A 127 1.49 10.66 2.06
N THR A 128 1.37 9.42 2.52
CA THR A 128 2.40 8.75 3.33
C THR A 128 3.08 7.65 2.51
N TRP A 129 4.40 7.65 2.42
CA TRP A 129 5.19 6.64 1.67
C TRP A 129 6.37 6.13 2.50
N ASP A 130 6.99 5.02 2.08
CA ASP A 130 8.31 4.64 2.60
C ASP A 130 9.44 5.48 1.97
N GLN A 131 10.66 5.25 2.44
CA GLN A 131 11.86 5.93 1.93
C GLN A 131 12.43 5.25 0.67
N GLY A 132 11.56 4.80 -0.22
CA GLY A 132 11.91 4.21 -1.51
C GLY A 132 12.48 5.24 -2.49
N ARG A 133 13.38 4.79 -3.40
CA ARG A 133 14.03 5.68 -4.38
C ARG A 133 13.05 6.25 -5.40
N GLU A 134 11.91 5.60 -5.60
CA GLU A 134 10.80 6.12 -6.38
C GLU A 134 10.26 7.46 -5.84
N MET A 135 10.49 7.78 -4.56
CA MET A 135 10.04 9.03 -3.95
C MET A 135 11.11 10.14 -3.95
N LEU A 136 12.20 10.00 -4.73
CA LEU A 136 13.22 11.04 -4.85
C LEU A 136 12.66 12.38 -5.37
N GLN A 137 11.59 12.35 -6.17
CA GLN A 137 10.93 13.55 -6.70
C GLN A 137 9.70 14.00 -5.89
N HIS A 138 9.57 13.59 -4.63
CA HIS A 138 8.42 13.98 -3.77
C HIS A 138 8.20 15.49 -3.65
N ARG A 139 9.27 16.30 -3.68
CA ARG A 139 9.14 17.78 -3.66
C ARG A 139 8.43 18.30 -4.90
N GLN A 140 8.78 17.76 -6.07
CA GLN A 140 8.12 18.14 -7.31
C GLN A 140 6.66 17.65 -7.31
N PHE A 141 6.40 16.43 -6.83
CA PHE A 141 5.03 15.96 -6.62
C PHE A 141 4.21 16.92 -5.74
N THR A 142 4.76 17.39 -4.62
CA THR A 142 4.10 18.36 -3.74
C THR A 142 3.85 19.70 -4.44
N ILE A 143 4.77 20.16 -5.29
CA ILE A 143 4.57 21.38 -6.10
C ILE A 143 3.44 21.17 -7.13
N ASP A 144 3.43 20.04 -7.84
CA ASP A 144 2.51 19.75 -8.93
C ASP A 144 1.06 19.51 -8.46
N THR A 145 0.91 19.04 -7.21
CA THR A 145 -0.39 18.61 -6.66
C THR A 145 -0.86 19.42 -5.46
N GLY A 146 0.03 20.16 -4.79
CA GLY A 146 -0.23 20.77 -3.48
C GLY A 146 -0.25 19.76 -2.32
N VAL A 147 0.04 18.48 -2.56
CA VAL A 147 -0.10 17.42 -1.55
C VAL A 147 1.21 17.19 -0.82
N GLN A 148 1.19 17.37 0.51
CA GLN A 148 2.36 17.10 1.34
C GLN A 148 2.63 15.59 1.44
N VAL A 149 3.88 15.20 1.16
CA VAL A 149 4.37 13.83 1.32
C VAL A 149 5.07 13.69 2.68
N TYR A 150 4.72 12.63 3.41
CA TYR A 150 5.33 12.25 4.68
C TYR A 150 5.98 10.88 4.58
N PHE A 151 7.14 10.72 5.20
CA PHE A 151 7.96 9.52 5.07
C PHE A 151 8.00 8.71 6.36
N CYS A 152 7.68 7.43 6.26
CA CYS A 152 7.86 6.48 7.35
C CYS A 152 9.32 6.38 7.80
N ASP A 153 9.50 6.02 9.06
CA ASP A 153 10.79 5.68 9.60
C ASP A 153 11.33 4.42 8.91
N PRO A 154 12.67 4.29 8.76
CA PRO A 154 13.27 3.07 8.25
C PRO A 154 12.81 1.86 9.07
N HIS A 155 12.61 0.74 8.38
CA HIS A 155 12.22 -0.54 8.99
C HIS A 155 10.94 -0.50 9.82
N SER A 156 10.05 0.48 9.58
CA SER A 156 8.82 0.70 10.32
C SER A 156 7.54 0.48 9.48
N PRO A 157 7.33 -0.72 8.89
CA PRO A 157 6.19 -0.99 8.02
C PRO A 157 4.82 -0.81 8.69
N TRP A 158 4.75 -0.95 10.02
CA TRP A 158 3.53 -0.72 10.81
C TRP A 158 3.02 0.72 10.77
N GLN A 159 3.80 1.65 10.24
CA GLN A 159 3.40 3.04 10.02
C GLN A 159 2.56 3.24 8.74
N ARG A 160 2.46 2.21 7.88
CA ARG A 160 1.53 2.11 6.73
C ARG A 160 0.72 0.80 6.74
N PRO A 161 -0.05 0.55 7.82
CA PRO A 161 -0.74 -0.72 7.98
C PRO A 161 -1.91 -0.89 6.98
N THR A 162 -2.40 0.20 6.37
CA THR A 162 -3.45 0.12 5.35
C THR A 162 -2.88 -0.43 4.06
N ASN A 163 -1.75 0.12 3.59
CA ASN A 163 -1.08 -0.41 2.40
C ASN A 163 -0.64 -1.85 2.55
N GLU A 164 -0.07 -2.25 3.70
CA GLU A 164 0.34 -3.65 3.90
C GLU A 164 -0.85 -4.61 3.72
N ASN A 165 -2.01 -4.29 4.30
CA ASN A 165 -3.20 -5.11 4.15
C ASN A 165 -3.69 -5.12 2.70
N THR A 166 -3.83 -3.96 2.08
CA THR A 166 -4.31 -3.83 0.69
C THR A 166 -3.38 -4.54 -0.29
N ASN A 167 -2.06 -4.37 -0.16
CA ASN A 167 -1.08 -5.05 -0.99
C ASN A 167 -1.16 -6.57 -0.81
N GLY A 168 -1.40 -7.05 0.42
CA GLY A 168 -1.69 -8.46 0.67
C GLY A 168 -2.92 -8.98 -0.08
N LEU A 169 -3.96 -8.16 -0.24
CA LEU A 169 -5.14 -8.51 -1.06
C LEU A 169 -4.82 -8.48 -2.54
N LEU A 170 -4.11 -7.45 -3.01
CA LEU A 170 -3.71 -7.29 -4.41
C LEU A 170 -2.83 -8.42 -4.90
N ARG A 171 -2.06 -9.09 -4.03
CA ARG A 171 -1.27 -10.28 -4.41
C ARG A 171 -2.09 -11.48 -4.90
N GLN A 172 -3.41 -11.49 -4.72
CA GLN A 172 -4.29 -12.48 -5.39
C GLN A 172 -4.40 -12.24 -6.90
N PHE A 173 -4.26 -10.98 -7.33
CA PHE A 173 -4.33 -10.56 -8.74
C PHE A 173 -2.96 -10.30 -9.34
N LEU A 174 -2.01 -9.85 -8.50
CA LEU A 174 -0.64 -9.48 -8.86
C LEU A 174 0.37 -10.34 -8.06
N PRO A 175 0.47 -11.65 -8.33
CA PRO A 175 1.29 -12.55 -7.53
C PRO A 175 2.76 -12.10 -7.45
N LYS A 176 3.47 -12.56 -6.42
CA LYS A 176 4.90 -12.21 -6.28
C LYS A 176 5.71 -12.88 -7.39
N GLY A 177 6.62 -12.13 -7.99
CA GLY A 177 7.56 -12.65 -8.98
C GLY A 177 6.97 -12.88 -10.37
N THR A 178 5.74 -12.42 -10.64
CA THR A 178 5.15 -12.42 -11.99
C THR A 178 5.48 -11.13 -12.72
N ASP A 179 5.48 -11.20 -14.04
CA ASP A 179 5.54 -10.00 -14.85
C ASP A 179 4.24 -9.22 -14.74
N LEU A 180 4.32 -7.95 -14.34
CA LEU A 180 3.16 -7.08 -14.16
C LEU A 180 2.86 -6.23 -15.39
N SER A 181 3.77 -6.14 -16.38
CA SER A 181 3.52 -5.37 -17.61
C SER A 181 2.46 -6.01 -18.51
N ILE A 182 2.08 -7.26 -18.24
CA ILE A 182 1.00 -7.96 -18.94
C ILE A 182 -0.37 -7.36 -18.63
N HIS A 183 -0.51 -6.66 -17.50
CA HIS A 183 -1.77 -6.05 -17.11
C HIS A 183 -1.95 -4.73 -17.84
N THR A 184 -3.12 -4.54 -18.45
CA THR A 184 -3.48 -3.24 -19.02
C THR A 184 -3.96 -2.28 -17.93
N VAL A 185 -4.06 -0.99 -18.24
CA VAL A 185 -4.68 0.00 -17.35
C VAL A 185 -6.10 -0.46 -16.94
N THR A 186 -6.88 -0.96 -17.90
CA THR A 186 -8.22 -1.47 -17.66
C THR A 186 -8.24 -2.70 -16.75
N ASP A 187 -7.24 -3.58 -16.83
CA ASP A 187 -7.14 -4.71 -15.90
C ASP A 187 -6.88 -4.23 -14.47
N LEU A 188 -6.01 -3.24 -14.29
CA LEU A 188 -5.75 -2.65 -12.98
C LEU A 188 -6.98 -1.91 -12.43
N GLU A 189 -7.74 -1.21 -13.27
CA GLU A 189 -9.01 -0.59 -12.89
C GLU A 189 -10.02 -1.64 -12.41
N ARG A 190 -10.17 -2.77 -13.12
CA ARG A 190 -11.04 -3.88 -12.70
C ARG A 190 -10.58 -4.50 -11.38
N ILE A 191 -9.28 -4.65 -11.18
CA ILE A 191 -8.71 -5.17 -9.91
C ILE A 191 -9.02 -4.19 -8.76
N ALA A 192 -8.78 -2.90 -8.96
CA ALA A 192 -9.10 -1.86 -7.99
C ALA A 192 -10.61 -1.84 -7.66
N GLN A 193 -11.46 -1.90 -8.69
CA GLN A 193 -12.91 -1.98 -8.55
C GLN A 193 -13.34 -3.21 -7.75
N SER A 194 -12.75 -4.38 -7.99
CA SER A 194 -13.04 -5.59 -7.20
C SER A 194 -12.74 -5.41 -5.70
N LEU A 195 -11.75 -4.60 -5.35
CA LEU A 195 -11.45 -4.24 -3.95
C LEU A 195 -12.39 -3.16 -3.43
N ASN A 196 -12.71 -2.17 -4.26
CA ASN A 196 -13.54 -1.02 -3.91
C ASN A 196 -15.03 -1.34 -3.83
N GLU A 197 -15.49 -2.38 -4.53
CA GLU A 197 -16.87 -2.88 -4.47
C GLU A 197 -17.09 -3.96 -3.40
N ARG A 198 -16.05 -4.28 -2.62
CA ARG A 198 -16.12 -5.32 -1.60
C ARG A 198 -16.49 -4.72 -0.24
N PRO A 199 -17.63 -5.12 0.36
CA PRO A 199 -18.01 -4.74 1.73
C PRO A 199 -16.88 -4.95 2.74
N ARG A 200 -16.63 -3.95 3.58
CA ARG A 200 -15.59 -4.02 4.63
C ARG A 200 -16.23 -3.92 6.00
N LYS A 201 -15.98 -4.93 6.86
CA LYS A 201 -16.43 -4.89 8.26
C LYS A 201 -15.93 -3.63 9.00
N SER A 202 -14.73 -3.14 8.67
CA SER A 202 -14.18 -1.90 9.23
C SER A 202 -14.95 -0.62 8.84
N LEU A 203 -15.82 -0.70 7.82
CA LEU A 203 -16.68 0.38 7.34
C LEU A 203 -18.15 0.08 7.62
N GLY A 204 -18.46 -0.76 8.63
CA GLY A 204 -19.84 -1.17 8.89
C GLY A 204 -20.47 -1.97 7.74
N TYR A 205 -19.64 -2.71 6.98
CA TYR A 205 -20.02 -3.44 5.77
C TYR A 205 -20.38 -2.56 4.55
N MET A 206 -20.16 -1.26 4.60
CA MET A 206 -20.16 -0.44 3.38
C MET A 206 -18.98 -0.81 2.47
N LYS A 207 -19.14 -0.56 1.17
CA LYS A 207 -18.06 -0.66 0.21
C LYS A 207 -17.17 0.60 0.27
N PRO A 208 -15.85 0.47 0.01
CA PRO A 208 -14.98 1.64 -0.12
C PRO A 208 -15.48 2.68 -1.12
N SER A 209 -16.04 2.25 -2.27
CA SER A 209 -16.62 3.15 -3.27
C SER A 209 -17.82 3.93 -2.73
N GLU A 210 -18.75 3.24 -2.07
CA GLU A 210 -19.94 3.85 -1.44
C GLU A 210 -19.54 4.85 -0.36
N LYS A 211 -18.62 4.47 0.55
CA LYS A 211 -18.18 5.36 1.61
C LYS A 211 -17.44 6.58 1.08
N PHE A 212 -16.64 6.41 0.02
CA PHE A 212 -15.98 7.53 -0.63
C PHE A 212 -16.98 8.47 -1.30
N ALA A 213 -17.97 7.94 -2.01
CA ALA A 213 -19.03 8.74 -2.65
C ALA A 213 -19.84 9.56 -1.62
N GLU A 214 -20.16 8.98 -0.45
CA GLU A 214 -20.82 9.70 0.66
C GLU A 214 -20.00 10.93 1.10
N LEU A 215 -18.68 10.77 1.23
CA LEU A 215 -17.78 11.86 1.64
C LEU A 215 -17.60 12.92 0.54
N VAL A 216 -17.62 12.52 -0.73
CA VAL A 216 -17.63 13.47 -1.85
C VAL A 216 -18.90 14.32 -1.80
N ALA A 217 -20.06 13.69 -1.62
CA ALA A 217 -21.35 14.36 -1.55
C ALA A 217 -21.48 15.29 -0.34
N SER A 218 -20.81 15.00 0.77
CA SER A 218 -20.84 15.85 1.97
C SER A 218 -19.89 17.06 1.90
N THR A 219 -19.00 17.11 0.92
CA THR A 219 -17.96 18.15 0.81
C THR A 219 -18.18 19.13 -0.35
N GLY A 220 -19.22 18.89 -1.16
CA GLY A 220 -19.73 19.82 -2.18
C GLY A 220 -21.01 20.50 -1.73
#